data_AF-A0A5S3Z089-F1
#
_entry.id   AF-A0A5S3Z089-F1
#
_cell.length_a   1.000
_cell.length_b   1.000
_cell.length_c   1.000
_cell.angle_alpha   90.00
_cell.angle_beta   90.00
_cell.angle_gamma   90.00
#
_symmetry.space_group_name_H-M   'P 1'
#
loop_
_entity.id
_entity.type
_entity.pdbx_description
1 polymer ?
#
loop_
_entity_poly.entity_id
_entity_poly.type
_entity_poly.pdbx_seq_one_letter_code
_entity_poly.pdbx_strand_id
1 'polypeptide(L)'
;MTCNYDEKKGMCIDGNFHLVHPYTCEPWTAQSVASFVKEYASQQEVVLKERVESEKCRLVELVKQRTFQKLTSEYWRVERAQEHLMMAELGQDKSVIEKARSQLNSVLTKRQAWREASDIAEVALQSTNTLESLENFSFDLD
;
A
#
# COMPACT_ATOMS: atom_id res chain seq x y z
N MET A 1 -9.29 1.43 -22.20
CA MET A 1 -9.60 0.16 -22.88
C MET A 1 -11.08 0.17 -23.22
N THR A 2 -11.44 0.11 -24.51
CA THR A 2 -12.83 0.25 -24.98
C THR A 2 -13.21 -0.94 -25.84
N CYS A 3 -14.40 -1.49 -25.60
CA CYS A 3 -14.91 -2.67 -26.30
C CYS A 3 -16.34 -2.41 -26.76
N ASN A 4 -16.49 -1.96 -28.00
CA ASN A 4 -17.77 -1.51 -28.55
C ASN A 4 -17.95 -2.08 -29.96
N TYR A 5 -19.18 -2.42 -30.32
CA TYR A 5 -19.52 -2.96 -31.64
C TYR A 5 -20.04 -1.87 -32.59
N ASP A 6 -19.55 -1.88 -33.84
CA ASP A 6 -20.03 -1.03 -34.94
C ASP A 6 -20.42 -1.93 -36.13
N GLU A 7 -21.65 -1.79 -36.64
CA GLU A 7 -22.17 -2.63 -37.73
C GLU A 7 -21.38 -2.53 -39.04
N LYS A 8 -20.69 -1.40 -39.29
CA LYS A 8 -19.92 -1.17 -40.53
C LYS A 8 -18.45 -1.55 -40.40
N LYS A 9 -17.91 -1.52 -39.19
CA LYS A 9 -16.47 -1.70 -38.93
C LYS A 9 -16.14 -2.95 -38.12
N GLY A 10 -17.15 -3.63 -37.58
CA GLY A 10 -16.99 -4.79 -36.70
C GLY A 10 -16.73 -4.37 -35.25
N MET A 11 -16.04 -5.24 -34.52
CA MET A 11 -15.81 -5.07 -33.09
C MET A 11 -14.58 -4.20 -32.83
N CYS A 12 -14.73 -3.11 -32.10
CA CYS A 12 -13.62 -2.30 -31.61
C CYS A 12 -13.09 -2.90 -30.31
N ILE A 13 -11.82 -3.30 -30.27
CA ILE A 13 -11.12 -3.83 -29.10
C ILE A 13 -9.87 -2.98 -28.91
N ASP A 14 -9.80 -2.26 -27.79
CA ASP A 14 -8.65 -1.40 -27.47
C ASP A 14 -8.29 -0.38 -28.57
N GLY A 15 -9.31 0.13 -29.25
CA GLY A 15 -9.17 1.14 -30.30
C GLY A 15 -8.95 0.56 -31.70
N ASN A 16 -8.80 -0.76 -31.84
CA ASN A 16 -8.63 -1.44 -33.12
C ASN A 16 -9.91 -2.15 -33.54
N PHE A 17 -10.28 -2.03 -34.81
CA PHE A 17 -11.46 -2.69 -35.36
C PHE A 17 -11.13 -4.07 -35.91
N HIS A 18 -11.90 -5.06 -35.50
CA HIS A 18 -11.80 -6.45 -35.92
C HIS A 18 -13.08 -6.85 -36.64
N LEU A 19 -12.97 -7.19 -37.93
CA LEU A 19 -14.10 -7.64 -38.76
C LEU A 19 -14.52 -9.08 -38.45
N VAL A 20 -13.63 -9.87 -37.85
CA VAL A 20 -13.87 -11.26 -37.43
C VAL A 20 -13.48 -11.43 -35.97
N HIS A 21 -14.07 -12.45 -35.34
CA HIS A 21 -13.81 -12.79 -33.95
C HIS A 21 -12.36 -13.25 -33.77
N PRO A 22 -11.58 -12.67 -32.83
CA PRO A 22 -10.15 -12.94 -32.72
C PRO A 22 -9.80 -14.37 -32.28
N TYR A 23 -10.69 -15.04 -31.54
CA TYR A 23 -10.43 -16.40 -31.04
C TYR A 23 -11.01 -17.52 -31.92
N THR A 24 -12.07 -17.25 -32.68
CA THR A 24 -12.77 -18.26 -33.48
C THR A 24 -12.56 -18.03 -34.98
N CYS A 25 -12.06 -16.86 -35.36
CA CYS A 25 -11.88 -16.41 -36.74
C CYS A 25 -13.18 -16.38 -37.57
N GLU A 26 -14.34 -16.44 -36.91
CA GLU A 26 -15.66 -16.38 -37.56
C GLU A 26 -16.20 -14.94 -37.62
N PRO A 27 -17.13 -14.63 -38.55
CA PRO A 27 -17.82 -13.34 -38.57
C PRO A 27 -18.59 -13.10 -37.28
N TRP A 28 -18.64 -11.84 -36.86
CA TRP A 28 -19.39 -11.45 -35.67
C TRP A 28 -20.90 -11.71 -35.85
N THR A 29 -21.45 -12.48 -34.94
CA THR A 29 -22.89 -12.63 -34.72
C THR A 29 -23.33 -11.85 -33.48
N ALA A 30 -24.60 -11.44 -33.41
CA ALA A 30 -25.14 -10.74 -32.25
C ALA A 30 -24.86 -11.47 -30.91
N GLN A 31 -24.90 -12.81 -30.93
CA GLN A 31 -24.58 -13.64 -29.76
C GLN A 31 -23.08 -13.59 -29.43
N SER A 32 -22.19 -13.78 -30.42
CA SER A 32 -20.74 -13.73 -30.20
C SER A 32 -20.27 -12.35 -29.71
N VAL A 33 -20.87 -11.27 -30.21
CA VAL A 33 -20.60 -9.90 -29.76
C VAL A 33 -21.00 -9.74 -28.30
N ALA A 34 -22.23 -10.12 -27.93
CA ALA A 34 -22.71 -9.99 -26.57
C ALA A 34 -21.87 -10.81 -25.57
N SER A 35 -21.51 -12.04 -25.94
CA SER A 35 -20.63 -12.90 -25.14
C SER A 35 -19.24 -12.29 -24.99
N PHE A 36 -18.64 -11.80 -26.07
CA PHE A 36 -17.31 -11.20 -26.06
C PHE A 36 -17.25 -9.92 -25.23
N VAL A 37 -18.23 -9.01 -25.39
CA VAL A 37 -18.31 -7.78 -24.57
C VAL A 37 -18.37 -8.12 -23.08
N LYS A 38 -19.19 -9.11 -22.72
CA LYS A 38 -19.35 -9.54 -21.33
C LYS A 38 -18.07 -10.15 -20.78
N GLU A 39 -17.43 -11.04 -21.53
CA GLU A 39 -16.17 -11.65 -21.14
C GLU A 39 -15.07 -10.60 -21.00
N TYR A 40 -14.94 -9.72 -21.98
CA TYR A 40 -13.96 -8.64 -21.97
C TYR A 40 -14.15 -7.69 -20.77
N ALA A 41 -15.39 -7.30 -20.46
CA ALA A 41 -15.70 -6.52 -19.26
C ALA A 41 -15.27 -7.25 -17.98
N SER A 42 -15.54 -8.56 -17.89
CA SER A 42 -15.13 -9.36 -16.73
C SER A 42 -13.61 -9.48 -16.58
N GLN A 43 -12.87 -9.59 -17.70
CA GLN A 43 -11.41 -9.62 -17.69
C GLN A 43 -10.83 -8.27 -17.24
N GLN A 44 -11.42 -7.15 -17.69
CA GLN A 44 -11.02 -5.83 -17.22
C GLN A 44 -11.21 -5.65 -15.71
N GLU A 45 -12.31 -6.15 -15.13
CA GLU A 45 -12.51 -6.11 -13.68
C GLU A 45 -11.42 -6.87 -12.93
N VAL A 46 -10.99 -8.03 -13.43
CA VAL A 46 -9.89 -8.80 -12.84
C VAL A 46 -8.58 -8.02 -12.89
N VAL A 47 -8.23 -7.49 -14.07
CA VAL A 47 -7.00 -6.68 -14.24
C VAL A 47 -7.00 -5.45 -13.33
N LEU A 48 -8.14 -4.78 -13.19
CA LEU A 48 -8.27 -3.63 -12.28
C LEU A 48 -8.08 -4.03 -10.82
N LYS A 49 -8.64 -5.17 -10.38
CA LYS A 49 -8.45 -5.69 -9.02
C LYS A 49 -7.01 -6.08 -8.76
N GLU A 50 -6.36 -6.77 -9.69
CA GLU A 50 -4.94 -7.13 -9.59
C GLU A 50 -4.06 -5.88 -9.50
N ARG A 51 -4.37 -4.84 -10.30
CA ARG A 51 -3.66 -3.57 -10.24
C ARG A 51 -3.82 -2.89 -8.88
N VAL A 52 -5.05 -2.82 -8.35
CA VAL A 52 -5.31 -2.29 -7.00
C VAL A 52 -4.51 -3.05 -5.95
N GLU A 53 -4.51 -4.37 -6.00
CA GLU A 53 -3.79 -5.20 -5.03
C GLU A 53 -2.26 -5.01 -5.13
N SER A 54 -1.73 -4.96 -6.35
CA SER A 54 -0.30 -4.70 -6.57
C SER A 54 0.15 -3.36 -6.00
N GLU A 55 -0.69 -2.33 -6.13
CA GLU A 55 -0.41 -1.00 -5.60
C GLU A 55 -0.50 -0.96 -4.08
N LYS A 56 -1.46 -1.69 -3.47
CA LYS A 56 -1.51 -1.89 -2.01
C LYS A 56 -0.23 -2.53 -1.49
N CYS A 57 0.22 -3.62 -2.09
CA CYS A 57 1.46 -4.30 -1.70
C CYS A 57 2.64 -3.33 -1.72
N ARG A 58 2.80 -2.57 -2.82
CA ARG A 58 3.86 -1.57 -2.97
C ARG A 58 3.81 -0.50 -1.87
N LEU A 59 2.62 0.02 -1.54
CA LEU A 59 2.45 1.04 -0.50
C LEU A 59 2.69 0.49 0.90
N VAL A 60 2.26 -0.75 1.20
CA VAL A 60 2.54 -1.43 2.46
C VAL A 60 4.04 -1.63 2.65
N GLU A 61 4.76 -2.05 1.61
CA GLU A 61 6.22 -2.16 1.65
C GLU A 61 6.89 -0.81 1.93
N LEU A 62 6.42 0.26 1.28
CA LEU A 62 6.92 1.61 1.50
C LEU A 62 6.71 2.08 2.95
N VAL A 63 5.51 1.84 3.52
CA VAL A 63 5.20 2.13 4.93
C VAL A 63 6.18 1.40 5.84
N LYS A 64 6.33 0.08 5.66
CA LYS A 64 7.25 -0.75 6.45
C LYS A 64 8.70 -0.28 6.35
N GLN A 65 9.15 0.05 5.13
CA GLN A 65 10.50 0.53 4.90
C GLN A 65 10.75 1.86 5.61
N ARG A 66 9.82 2.81 5.55
CA ARG A 66 9.94 4.11 6.24
C ARG A 66 9.95 3.93 7.75
N THR A 67 9.03 3.14 8.30
CA THR A 67 8.99 2.82 9.72
C THR A 67 10.30 2.17 10.19
N PHE A 68 10.82 1.20 9.43
CA PHE A 68 12.09 0.56 9.72
C PHE A 68 13.27 1.55 9.69
N GLN A 69 13.33 2.43 8.68
CA GLN A 69 14.36 3.44 8.57
C GLN A 69 14.34 4.40 9.77
N LYS A 70 13.16 4.92 10.14
CA LYS A 70 13.01 5.82 11.30
C LYS A 70 13.39 5.13 12.61
N LEU A 71 12.92 3.89 12.82
CA LEU A 71 13.27 3.11 14.01
C LEU A 71 14.76 2.81 14.11
N THR A 72 15.42 2.57 12.98
CA THR A 72 16.86 2.32 12.91
C THR A 72 17.66 3.60 13.13
N SER A 73 17.29 4.70 12.45
CA SER A 73 17.98 5.98 12.57
C SER A 73 17.90 6.58 13.97
N GLU A 74 16.85 6.24 14.74
CA GLU A 74 16.63 6.74 16.09
C GLU A 74 16.97 5.70 17.18
N TYR A 75 17.63 4.60 16.80
CA TYR A 75 18.05 3.57 17.75
C TYR A 75 19.07 4.09 18.77
N TRP A 76 20.01 4.94 18.34
CA TRP A 76 21.03 5.54 19.21
C TRP A 76 20.41 6.33 20.40
N ARG A 77 19.19 6.88 20.25
CA ARG A 77 18.51 7.56 21.37
C ARG A 77 18.12 6.60 22.47
N VAL A 78 17.77 5.37 22.11
CA VAL A 78 17.47 4.30 23.06
C VAL A 78 18.74 3.89 23.80
N GLU A 79 19.82 3.62 23.04
CA GLU A 79 21.12 3.27 23.61
C GLU A 79 21.60 4.34 24.60
N ARG A 80 21.59 5.62 24.19
CA ARG A 80 21.99 6.73 25.05
C ARG A 80 21.10 6.85 26.31
N ALA A 81 19.79 6.65 26.19
CA ALA A 81 18.90 6.69 27.35
C ALA A 81 19.14 5.51 28.31
N GLN A 82 19.47 4.33 27.78
CA GLN A 82 19.86 3.16 28.59
C GLN A 82 21.21 3.37 29.29
N GLU A 83 22.20 3.94 28.59
CA GLU A 83 23.49 4.32 29.19
C GLU A 83 23.31 5.30 30.34
N HIS A 84 22.51 6.36 30.15
CA HIS A 84 22.21 7.33 31.21
C HIS A 84 21.55 6.67 32.42
N LEU A 85 20.62 5.74 32.20
CA LEU A 85 20.00 4.98 33.28
C LEU A 85 21.03 4.14 34.03
N MET A 86 21.90 3.42 33.32
CA MET A 86 22.93 2.59 33.95
C MET A 86 23.90 3.44 34.77
N MET A 87 24.32 4.60 34.26
CA MET A 87 25.17 5.54 35.00
C MET A 87 24.48 6.08 36.26
N ALA A 88 23.18 6.39 36.18
CA ALA A 88 22.40 6.83 37.33
C ALA A 88 22.27 5.74 38.40
N GLU A 89 22.07 4.48 37.98
CA GLU A 89 21.98 3.33 38.88
C GLU A 89 23.31 3.06 39.59
N LEU A 90 24.45 3.21 38.90
CA LEU A 90 25.79 3.14 39.49
C LEU A 90 26.03 4.24 40.54
N GLY A 91 25.52 5.46 40.29
CA GLY A 91 25.61 6.59 41.22
C GLY A 91 24.68 6.49 42.44
N GLN A 92 23.72 5.55 42.43
CA GLN A 92 22.74 5.31 43.50
C GLN A 92 21.87 6.53 43.91
N ASP A 93 21.85 7.60 43.11
CA ASP A 93 20.97 8.74 43.34
C ASP A 93 19.57 8.46 42.78
N LYS A 94 18.61 8.24 43.68
CA LYS A 94 17.22 7.94 43.33
C LYS A 94 16.58 8.99 42.42
N SER A 95 16.90 10.27 42.62
CA SER A 95 16.32 11.35 41.83
C SER A 95 16.80 11.35 40.39
N VAL A 96 18.07 10.97 40.18
CA VAL A 96 18.68 10.87 38.85
C VAL A 96 18.19 9.61 38.15
N ILE A 97 18.03 8.50 38.87
CA ILE A 97 17.46 7.25 38.35
C ILE A 97 16.03 7.48 37.83
N GLU A 98 15.17 8.14 38.61
CA GLU A 98 13.79 8.43 38.18
C GLU A 98 13.74 9.30 36.91
N LYS A 99 14.60 10.32 36.82
CA LYS A 99 14.72 11.15 35.61
C LYS A 99 15.18 10.33 34.40
N ALA A 100 16.20 9.50 34.56
CA ALA A 100 16.71 8.66 33.48
C ALA A 100 15.68 7.63 33.01
N ARG A 101 14.91 7.03 33.94
CA ARG A 101 13.79 6.13 33.61
C ARG A 101 12.69 6.84 32.84
N SER A 102 12.30 8.04 33.27
CA SER A 102 11.31 8.85 32.58
C SER A 102 11.75 9.19 31.15
N GLN A 103 13.03 9.56 30.98
CA GLN A 103 13.61 9.82 29.66
C GLN A 103 13.59 8.57 28.78
N LEU A 104 14.03 7.42 29.28
CA LEU A 104 13.98 6.16 28.54
C LEU A 104 12.54 5.81 28.14
N ASN A 105 11.59 5.93 29.05
CA ASN A 105 10.18 5.69 28.76
C ASN A 105 9.67 6.60 27.64
N SER A 106 9.99 7.90 27.69
CA SER A 106 9.59 8.85 26.64
C SER A 106 10.11 8.47 25.24
N VAL A 107 11.34 7.93 25.15
CA VAL A 107 11.91 7.46 23.89
C VAL A 107 11.19 6.19 23.42
N LEU A 108 10.93 5.26 24.33
CA LEU A 108 10.21 4.02 24.00
C LEU A 108 8.76 4.28 23.57
N THR A 109 8.06 5.20 24.21
CA THR A 109 6.69 5.61 23.82
C THR A 109 6.68 6.20 22.41
N LYS A 110 7.64 7.06 22.06
CA LYS A 110 7.74 7.59 20.68
C LYS A 110 7.97 6.49 19.65
N ARG A 111 8.83 5.52 19.95
CA ARG A 111 9.06 4.37 19.07
C ARG A 111 7.81 3.53 18.90
N GLN A 112 7.04 3.36 19.96
CA GLN A 112 5.77 2.64 19.91
C GLN A 112 4.75 3.39 19.05
N ALA A 113 4.66 4.71 19.19
CA ALA A 113 3.79 5.54 18.35
C ALA A 113 4.10 5.41 16.85
N TRP A 114 5.38 5.29 16.45
CA TRP A 114 5.74 5.05 15.05
C TRP A 114 5.29 3.67 14.54
N ARG A 115 5.32 2.64 15.39
CA ARG A 115 4.80 1.31 15.04
C ARG A 115 3.28 1.35 14.89
N GLU A 116 2.59 1.99 15.83
CA GLU A 116 1.14 2.16 15.77
C GLU A 116 0.72 2.97 14.54
N ALA A 117 1.45 4.01 14.18
CA ALA A 117 1.22 4.76 12.94
C ALA A 117 1.38 3.88 11.69
N SER A 118 2.39 2.99 11.68
CA SER A 118 2.58 2.00 10.62
C SER A 118 1.40 1.03 10.53
N ASP A 119 0.96 0.48 11.67
CA ASP A 119 -0.15 -0.47 11.71
C ASP A 119 -1.47 0.18 11.23
N ILE A 120 -1.75 1.41 11.66
CA ILE A 120 -2.91 2.19 11.23
C ILE A 120 -2.86 2.43 9.71
N ALA A 121 -1.69 2.80 9.19
CA ALA A 121 -1.50 3.00 7.75
C ALA A 121 -1.72 1.72 6.94
N GLU A 122 -1.22 0.57 7.42
CA GLU A 122 -1.45 -0.73 6.76
C GLU A 122 -2.95 -1.10 6.74
N VAL A 123 -3.67 -0.89 7.83
CA VAL A 123 -5.13 -1.12 7.90
C VAL A 123 -5.88 -0.18 6.94
N ALA A 124 -5.48 1.09 6.86
CA ALA A 124 -6.07 2.06 5.93
C ALA A 124 -5.87 1.62 4.47
N LEU A 125 -4.68 1.12 4.11
CA LEU A 125 -4.40 0.61 2.77
C LEU A 125 -5.22 -0.64 2.44
N GLN A 126 -5.39 -1.57 3.38
CA GLN A 126 -6.20 -2.76 3.19
C GLN A 126 -7.67 -2.44 2.91
N SER A 127 -8.23 -1.47 3.64
CA SER A 127 -9.64 -1.03 3.49
C SER A 127 -9.91 -0.21 2.23
N THR A 128 -8.88 0.33 1.58
CA THR A 128 -9.01 1.14 0.37
C THR A 128 -9.23 0.26 -0.85
N ASN A 129 -10.23 0.52 -1.70
CA ASN A 129 -10.50 -0.31 -2.90
C ASN A 129 -10.43 0.48 -4.22
N THR A 130 -10.11 1.78 -4.15
CA THR A 130 -10.07 2.67 -5.30
C THR A 130 -8.63 3.07 -5.60
N LEU A 131 -8.26 3.04 -6.89
CA LEU A 131 -6.91 3.45 -7.34
C LEU A 131 -6.62 4.90 -6.99
N GLU A 132 -7.59 5.81 -7.17
CA GLU A 132 -7.42 7.23 -6.87
C GLU A 132 -7.02 7.48 -5.40
N SER A 133 -7.58 6.70 -4.47
CA SER A 133 -7.24 6.84 -3.05
C SER A 133 -5.87 6.26 -2.73
N LEU A 134 -5.40 5.25 -3.47
CA LEU A 134 -4.05 4.71 -3.33
C LEU A 134 -3.00 5.68 -3.92
N GLU A 135 -3.29 6.32 -5.05
CA GLU A 135 -2.39 7.29 -5.68
C GLU A 135 -2.15 8.55 -4.83
N ASN A 136 -3.17 8.96 -4.07
CA ASN A 136 -3.08 10.10 -3.16
C ASN A 136 -2.54 9.73 -1.76
N PHE A 137 -2.23 8.46 -1.51
CA PHE A 137 -1.75 8.02 -0.21
C PHE A 137 -0.33 8.57 0.05
N SER A 138 -0.15 9.17 1.22
CA SER A 138 1.14 9.60 1.73
C SER A 138 1.29 9.18 3.18
N PHE A 139 2.50 8.77 3.55
CA PHE A 139 2.82 8.31 4.89
C PHE A 139 4.14 8.92 5.33
N ASP A 140 4.12 9.74 6.37
CA ASP A 140 5.33 10.31 6.94
C ASP A 140 5.37 10.10 8.45
N LEU A 141 6.59 9.97 8.97
CA LEU A 141 6.89 9.78 10.38
C LEU A 141 7.80 10.92 10.78
N ASP A 142 7.23 12.10 11.00
CA ASP A 142 7.96 13.25 11.57
C ASP A 142 8.18 13.08 13.09
#